data_AF-A0A848AVK8-F1
#
_entry.id   AF-A0A848AVK8-F1
#
_cell.length_a   1.000
_cell.length_b   1.000
_cell.length_c   1.000
_cell.angle_alpha   90.00
_cell.angle_beta   90.00
_cell.angle_gamma   90.00
#
_symmetry.space_group_name_H-M   'P 1'
#
loop_
_entity.id
_entity.type
_entity.pdbx_description
1 polymer ?
#
loop_
_entity_poly.entity_id
_entity_poly.type
_entity_poly.pdbx_seq_one_letter_code
_entity_poly.pdbx_strand_id
1 'polypeptide(L)'
;MTEAIAELASAADAYFRDGLEGDEWSGHQPEFRRRALISAQRALAALLSAPELDLTRPELKHACFEQALHQLRHPPRPPEPQLISEEISGLGRRSWAELPVSAPPEIAPRAMQLLAPVLNGCRRLNRG
;
A
#
# COMPACT_ATOMS: atom_id res chain seq x y z
N MET A 1 -7.36 -13.96 10.84
CA MET A 1 -6.82 -12.82 10.07
C MET A 1 -5.96 -11.88 10.92
N THR A 2 -6.32 -11.61 12.18
CA THR A 2 -5.55 -10.77 13.12
C THR A 2 -4.20 -11.36 13.53
N GLU A 3 -4.10 -12.68 13.74
CA GLU A 3 -2.83 -13.35 14.08
C GLU A 3 -1.79 -13.23 12.95
N ALA A 4 -2.18 -13.50 11.70
CA ALA A 4 -1.31 -13.37 10.54
C ALA A 4 -0.75 -11.95 10.34
N ILE A 5 -1.55 -10.91 10.65
CA ILE A 5 -1.10 -9.51 10.57
C ILE A 5 -0.17 -9.15 11.73
N ALA A 6 -0.37 -9.73 12.92
CA ALA A 6 0.53 -9.51 14.05
C ALA A 6 1.90 -10.17 13.83
N GLU A 7 1.93 -11.39 13.30
CA GLU A 7 3.17 -12.06 12.89
C GLU A 7 3.90 -11.28 11.79
N LEU A 8 3.16 -10.74 10.83
CA LEU A 8 3.74 -9.89 9.79
C LEU A 8 4.31 -8.59 10.33
N ALA A 9 3.64 -7.95 11.28
CA ALA A 9 4.15 -6.75 11.94
C ALA A 9 5.45 -7.04 12.70
N SER A 10 5.52 -8.15 13.43
CA SER A 10 6.74 -8.61 14.10
C SER A 10 7.88 -8.89 13.11
N ALA A 11 7.55 -9.49 11.95
CA ALA A 11 8.53 -9.71 10.89
C ALA A 11 9.01 -8.39 10.25
N ALA A 12 8.14 -7.39 10.12
CA ALA A 12 8.52 -6.05 9.66
C ALA A 12 9.43 -5.35 10.69
N ASP A 13 9.13 -5.49 11.98
CA ASP A 13 9.99 -4.98 13.06
C ASP A 13 11.39 -5.60 13.00
N ALA A 14 11.48 -6.92 12.75
CA ALA A 14 12.75 -7.60 12.56
C ALA A 14 13.48 -7.15 11.29
N TYR A 15 12.75 -6.88 10.20
CA TYR A 15 13.31 -6.43 8.94
C TYR A 15 13.96 -5.04 9.03
N PHE A 16 13.31 -4.11 9.74
CA PHE A 16 13.82 -2.73 9.86
C PHE A 16 14.78 -2.50 11.03
N ARG A 17 14.88 -3.44 11.99
CA ARG A 17 15.62 -3.27 13.26
C ARG A 17 17.04 -2.72 13.09
N ASP A 18 17.79 -3.22 12.12
CA ASP A 18 19.21 -2.93 11.94
C ASP A 18 19.47 -1.82 10.90
N GLY A 19 18.42 -1.24 10.31
CA GLY A 19 18.50 -0.20 9.29
C GLY A 19 18.17 1.20 9.81
N LEU A 20 18.55 2.23 9.06
CA LEU A 20 18.17 3.63 9.35
C LEU A 20 16.65 3.82 9.31
N GLU A 21 15.94 2.96 8.57
CA GLU A 21 14.48 2.91 8.55
C GLU A 21 13.84 2.33 9.82
N GLY A 22 14.62 1.73 10.73
CA GLY A 22 14.13 1.15 11.98
C GLY A 22 13.54 2.17 12.94
N ASP A 23 14.23 3.30 13.14
CA ASP A 23 13.72 4.41 13.94
C ASP A 23 12.46 5.01 13.33
N GLU A 24 12.43 5.17 12.01
CA GLU A 24 11.26 5.70 11.31
C GLU A 24 10.05 4.77 11.43
N TRP A 25 10.25 3.48 11.15
CA TRP A 25 9.22 2.46 11.28
C TRP A 25 8.67 2.39 12.71
N SER A 26 9.55 2.27 13.70
CA SER A 26 9.16 2.15 15.10
C SER A 26 8.52 3.42 15.68
N GLY A 27 8.81 4.59 15.10
CA GLY A 27 8.19 5.87 15.46
C GLY A 27 6.69 5.95 15.16
N HIS A 28 6.15 5.10 14.29
CA HIS A 28 4.72 5.05 14.00
C HIS A 28 3.94 4.17 14.98
N GLN A 29 2.71 4.59 15.33
CA GLN A 29 1.84 3.80 16.20
C GLN A 29 1.55 2.41 15.58
N PRO A 30 1.45 1.34 16.41
CA PRO A 30 1.23 -0.03 15.91
C PRO A 30 0.02 -0.18 14.99
N GLU A 31 -1.05 0.57 15.25
CA GLU A 31 -2.27 0.54 14.43
C GLU A 31 -2.03 1.08 13.01
N PHE A 32 -1.28 2.17 12.87
CA PHE A 32 -0.92 2.72 11.55
C PHE A 32 0.00 1.76 10.79
N ARG A 33 0.98 1.16 11.45
CA ARG A 33 1.84 0.14 10.85
C ARG A 33 1.06 -1.06 10.33
N ARG A 34 0.11 -1.58 11.13
CA ARG A 34 -0.79 -2.67 10.70
C ARG A 34 -1.63 -2.28 9.49
N ARG A 35 -2.23 -1.08 9.49
CA ARG A 35 -3.01 -0.58 8.36
C ARG A 35 -2.15 -0.42 7.10
N ALA A 36 -0.94 0.09 7.23
CA ALA A 36 0.01 0.22 6.14
C ALA A 36 0.40 -1.15 5.56
N LEU A 37 0.66 -2.15 6.39
CA LEU A 37 0.94 -3.51 5.92
C LEU A 37 -0.22 -4.12 5.12
N ILE A 38 -1.46 -3.99 5.60
CA ILE A 38 -2.65 -4.48 4.88
C ILE A 38 -2.82 -3.76 3.54
N SER A 39 -2.65 -2.44 3.54
CA SER A 39 -2.75 -1.61 2.34
C SER A 39 -1.64 -1.95 1.33
N ALA A 40 -0.42 -2.16 1.80
CA ALA A 40 0.73 -2.58 1.00
C ALA A 40 0.51 -3.95 0.35
N GLN A 41 0.04 -4.95 1.10
CA GLN A 41 -0.30 -6.26 0.56
C GLN A 41 -1.30 -6.16 -0.59
N ARG A 42 -2.38 -5.39 -0.40
CA ARG A 42 -3.41 -5.20 -1.43
C ARG A 42 -2.86 -4.51 -2.67
N ALA A 43 -2.05 -3.47 -2.50
CA ALA A 43 -1.42 -2.76 -3.61
C ALA A 43 -0.50 -3.68 -4.44
N LEU A 44 0.32 -4.49 -3.77
CA LEU A 44 1.24 -5.41 -4.45
C LEU A 44 0.51 -6.61 -5.08
N ALA A 45 -0.52 -7.16 -4.43
CA ALA A 45 -1.37 -8.20 -5.01
C ALA A 45 -2.05 -7.70 -6.29
N ALA A 46 -2.59 -6.47 -6.25
CA ALA A 46 -3.18 -5.81 -7.43
C ALA A 46 -2.15 -5.61 -8.55
N LEU A 47 -0.93 -5.15 -8.23
CA LEU A 47 0.17 -5.01 -9.20
C LEU A 47 0.49 -6.34 -9.90
N LEU A 48 0.48 -7.45 -9.15
CA LEU A 48 0.76 -8.79 -9.66
C LEU A 48 -0.46 -9.48 -10.27
N SER A 49 -1.62 -8.81 -10.31
CA SER A 49 -2.91 -9.40 -10.74
C SER A 49 -3.24 -10.70 -9.99
N ALA A 50 -2.90 -10.77 -8.70
CA ALA A 50 -3.14 -11.90 -7.83
C ALA A 50 -4.24 -11.58 -6.80
N PRO A 51 -5.02 -12.57 -6.34
CA PRO A 51 -6.02 -12.37 -5.29
C PRO A 51 -5.39 -12.04 -3.93
N GLU A 52 -4.20 -12.58 -3.66
CA GLU A 52 -3.43 -12.37 -2.43
C GLU A 52 -1.93 -12.34 -2.73
N LEU A 53 -1.17 -11.65 -1.89
CA LEU A 53 0.29 -11.62 -1.96
C LEU A 53 0.88 -12.82 -1.22
N ASP A 54 1.69 -13.64 -1.90
CA ASP A 54 2.36 -14.79 -1.28
C ASP A 54 3.52 -14.36 -0.37
N LEU A 55 3.25 -14.25 0.93
CA LEU A 55 4.22 -13.82 1.95
C LEU A 55 5.22 -14.91 2.36
N THR A 56 5.10 -16.13 1.83
CA THR A 56 6.12 -17.18 2.04
C THR A 56 7.39 -16.88 1.26
N ARG A 57 7.29 -16.06 0.22
CA ARG A 57 8.40 -15.64 -0.63
C ARG A 57 9.08 -14.39 -0.04
N PRO A 58 10.38 -14.45 0.28
CA PRO A 58 11.10 -13.33 0.88
C PRO A 58 11.02 -12.05 0.05
N GLU A 59 11.12 -12.15 -1.28
CA GLU A 59 11.06 -10.97 -2.17
C GLU A 59 9.73 -10.21 -2.04
N LEU A 60 8.61 -10.95 -2.04
CA LEU A 60 7.26 -10.37 -1.94
C LEU A 60 7.01 -9.81 -0.53
N LYS A 61 7.48 -10.52 0.49
CA LYS A 61 7.39 -10.10 1.89
C LYS A 61 8.18 -8.81 2.15
N HIS A 62 9.43 -8.73 1.70
CA HIS A 62 10.25 -7.53 1.85
C HIS A 62 9.69 -6.36 1.01
N ALA A 63 9.21 -6.63 -0.20
CA ALA A 63 8.54 -5.61 -1.01
C ALA A 63 7.31 -5.04 -0.29
N CYS A 64 6.54 -5.89 0.42
CA CYS A 64 5.42 -5.45 1.23
C CYS A 64 5.85 -4.52 2.38
N PHE A 65 6.99 -4.79 3.02
CA PHE A 65 7.52 -3.94 4.09
C PHE A 65 7.95 -2.57 3.56
N GLU A 66 8.73 -2.55 2.49
CA GLU A 66 9.15 -1.31 1.81
C GLU A 66 7.95 -0.49 1.34
N GLN A 67 6.92 -1.15 0.80
CA GLN A 67 5.68 -0.49 0.39
C GLN A 67 4.91 0.08 1.59
N ALA A 68 4.87 -0.63 2.72
CA ALA A 68 4.19 -0.15 3.92
C ALA A 68 4.88 1.09 4.50
N LEU A 69 6.22 1.09 4.56
CA LEU A 69 6.98 2.26 4.99
C LEU A 69 6.76 3.45 4.06
N HIS A 70 6.77 3.24 2.74
CA HIS A 70 6.47 4.29 1.76
C HIS A 70 5.08 4.91 1.96
N GLN A 71 4.06 4.10 2.22
CA GLN A 71 2.72 4.59 2.51
C GLN A 71 2.62 5.38 3.82
N LEU A 72 3.48 5.09 4.80
CA LEU A 72 3.56 5.88 6.03
C LEU A 72 4.25 7.23 5.78
N ARG A 73 5.28 7.27 4.92
CA ARG A 73 5.95 8.51 4.47
C ARG A 73 5.05 9.37 3.60
N HIS A 74 4.25 8.72 2.75
CA HIS A 74 3.41 9.35 1.74
C HIS A 74 1.97 8.85 1.90
N PRO A 75 1.25 9.31 2.95
CA PRO A 75 -0.12 8.89 3.14
C PRO A 75 -0.96 9.25 1.90
N PRO A 76 -1.89 8.36 1.50
CA PRO A 76 -2.72 8.61 0.34
C PRO A 76 -3.47 9.94 0.51
N ARG A 77 -3.50 10.74 -0.56
CA ARG A 77 -4.22 12.00 -0.56
C ARG A 77 -5.70 11.72 -0.24
N PRO A 78 -6.34 12.48 0.67
CA PRO A 78 -7.76 12.33 0.89
C PRO A 78 -8.53 12.55 -0.43
N PRO A 79 -9.68 11.88 -0.63
CA PRO A 79 -10.49 12.12 -1.80
C PRO A 79 -10.88 13.59 -1.88
N GLU A 80 -10.72 14.20 -3.06
CA GLU A 80 -11.14 15.58 -3.27
C GLU A 80 -12.67 15.63 -3.39
N PRO A 81 -13.34 16.52 -2.64
CA PRO A 81 -14.78 16.69 -2.76
C PRO A 81 -15.12 17.33 -4.11
N GLN A 82 -15.92 16.65 -4.92
CA GLN A 82 -16.46 17.16 -6.17
C GLN A 82 -17.90 17.61 -5.97
N LEU A 83 -18.22 18.82 -6.44
CA LEU A 83 -19.59 19.32 -6.47
C LEU A 83 -20.40 18.48 -7.48
N ILE A 84 -21.38 17.73 -7.01
CA ILE A 84 -22.25 16.89 -7.85
C ILE A 84 -23.56 17.56 -8.22
N SER A 85 -24.03 18.49 -7.39
CA SER A 85 -25.19 19.31 -7.73
C SER A 85 -25.18 20.66 -7.01
N GLU A 86 -25.66 21.67 -7.70
CA GLU A 86 -25.94 22.99 -7.16
C GLU A 86 -27.38 23.37 -7.55
N GLU A 87 -28.23 23.60 -6.55
CA GLU A 87 -29.60 24.08 -6.74
C GLU A 87 -29.67 25.54 -6.29
N ILE A 88 -30.11 26.42 -7.20
CA ILE A 88 -30.13 27.89 -7.01
C ILE A 88 -31.58 28.37 -6.94
N SER A 89 -32.28 27.97 -5.88
CA SER A 89 -33.62 28.45 -5.54
C SER A 89 -33.67 28.74 -4.04
N GLY A 90 -33.88 30.00 -3.66
CA GLY A 90 -33.81 30.42 -2.25
C GLY A 90 -32.37 30.45 -1.70
N LEU A 91 -32.11 29.75 -0.57
CA LEU A 91 -30.83 29.78 0.15
C LEU A 91 -29.66 29.04 -0.55
N GLY A 92 -29.94 28.34 -1.65
CA GLY A 92 -28.94 27.57 -2.40
C GLY A 92 -28.52 26.29 -1.69
N ARG A 93 -28.44 25.16 -2.42
CA ARG A 93 -27.93 23.89 -1.87
C ARG A 93 -26.84 23.33 -2.76
N ARG A 94 -25.71 22.97 -2.14
CA ARG A 94 -24.58 22.29 -2.79
C ARG A 94 -24.48 20.87 -2.26
N SER A 95 -24.42 19.89 -3.15
CA SER A 95 -24.15 18.50 -2.80
C SER A 95 -22.75 18.12 -3.27
N TRP A 96 -21.96 17.51 -2.39
CA TRP A 96 -20.59 17.10 -2.68
C TRP A 96 -20.52 15.57 -2.68
N ALA A 97 -19.72 15.00 -3.58
CA ALA A 97 -19.32 13.59 -3.55
C ALA A 97 -17.80 13.49 -3.41
N GLU A 98 -17.34 12.49 -2.68
CA GLU A 98 -15.93 12.13 -2.64
C GLU A 98 -15.58 11.41 -3.95
N LEU A 99 -14.69 11.98 -4.76
CA LEU A 99 -14.16 11.26 -5.91
C LEU A 99 -13.24 10.14 -5.39
N PRO A 100 -13.39 8.90 -5.88
CA PRO A 100 -12.40 7.88 -5.60
C PRO A 100 -11.04 8.37 -6.13
N VAL A 101 -9.99 8.23 -5.32
CA VAL A 101 -8.62 8.53 -5.74
C VAL A 101 -8.31 7.65 -6.96
N SER A 102 -8.40 8.24 -8.14
CA SER A 102 -8.28 7.52 -9.42
C SER A 102 -6.84 7.13 -9.76
N ALA A 103 -5.87 7.62 -8.97
CA ALA A 103 -4.48 7.25 -9.16
C ALA A 103 -4.26 5.83 -8.58
N PRO A 104 -3.69 4.90 -9.37
CA PRO A 104 -3.25 3.63 -8.82
C PRO A 104 -2.26 3.90 -7.68
N PRO A 105 -2.27 3.08 -6.62
CA PRO A 105 -1.37 3.28 -5.49
C PRO A 105 0.07 3.32 -6.00
N GLU A 106 0.78 4.40 -5.70
CA GLU A 106 2.19 4.51 -6.06
C GLU A 106 2.96 3.38 -5.36
N ILE A 107 3.71 2.62 -6.16
CA ILE A 107 4.53 1.53 -5.65
C ILE A 107 5.93 2.07 -5.37
N ALA A 108 6.41 1.83 -4.16
CA ALA A 108 7.70 2.28 -3.68
C ALA A 108 8.82 1.81 -4.63
N PRO A 109 9.78 2.67 -4.98
CA PRO A 109 10.90 2.30 -5.85
C PRO A 109 11.67 1.07 -5.36
N ARG A 110 11.89 0.96 -4.04
CA ARG A 110 12.56 -0.21 -3.43
C ARG A 110 11.72 -1.48 -3.50
N ALA A 111 10.41 -1.39 -3.29
CA ALA A 111 9.50 -2.51 -3.52
C ALA A 111 9.55 -2.98 -4.98
N MET A 112 9.57 -2.06 -5.94
CA MET A 112 9.71 -2.39 -7.37
C MET A 112 11.03 -3.10 -7.70
N GLN A 113 12.13 -2.71 -7.07
CA GLN A 113 13.43 -3.38 -7.25
C GLN A 113 13.39 -4.83 -6.75
N LEU A 114 12.79 -5.07 -5.58
CA LEU A 114 12.62 -6.41 -5.01
C LEU A 114 11.70 -7.29 -5.87
N LEU A 115 10.70 -6.68 -6.52
CA LEU A 115 9.76 -7.37 -7.41
C LEU A 115 10.28 -7.57 -8.84
N ALA A 116 11.37 -6.90 -9.23
CA ALA A 116 11.89 -6.96 -10.60
C ALA A 116 12.15 -8.39 -11.10
N PRO A 117 12.71 -9.34 -10.31
CA PRO A 117 12.87 -10.73 -10.74
C PRO A 117 11.53 -11.44 -11.01
N VAL A 118 10.53 -11.17 -10.16
CA VAL A 118 9.18 -11.76 -10.26
C VAL A 118 8.48 -11.26 -11.53
N LEU A 119 8.49 -9.95 -11.74
CA LEU A 119 7.90 -9.29 -12.90
C LEU A 119 8.58 -9.70 -14.21
N ASN A 120 9.90 -9.84 -14.20
CA ASN A 120 10.66 -10.30 -15.37
C ASN A 120 10.45 -11.79 -15.67
N GLY A 121 10.24 -12.62 -14.64
CA GLY A 121 9.84 -14.03 -14.80
C GLY A 121 8.46 -14.17 -15.45
N CYS A 122 7.46 -13.40 -15.00
CA CYS A 122 6.12 -13.37 -15.59
C CYS A 122 6.11 -12.92 -17.07
N ARG A 123 7.02 -12.01 -17.46
CA ARG A 123 7.17 -11.60 -18.86
C ARG A 123 7.75 -12.68 -19.78
N ARG A 124 8.58 -13.58 -19.26
CA ARG A 124 9.14 -14.69 -20.06
C ARG A 124 8.12 -15.81 -20.32
N LEU A 125 7.20 -16.05 -19.37
CA LEU A 125 6.17 -17.08 -19.51
C LEU A 125 5.07 -16.71 -20.52
N ASN A 126 4.84 -15.42 -20.78
CA ASN A 126 3.86 -14.94 -21.77
C ASN A 126 4.44 -14.77 -23.19
N ARG A 127 5.66 -15.27 -23.44
CA ARG A 127 6.25 -15.39 -24.79
C ARG A 127 6.53 -16.87 -25.07
N GLY A 128 5.47 -17.64 -25.29
CA GLY A 128 5.50 -19.03 -25.75
C GLY A 128 4.36 -19.25 -26.72
#